data_AF-A0A952QFA4-F1
#
_entry.id   AF-A0A952QFA4-F1
#
_cell.length_a   1.000
_cell.length_b   1.000
_cell.length_c   1.000
_cell.angle_alpha   90.00
_cell.angle_beta   90.00
_cell.angle_gamma   90.00
#
_symmetry.space_group_name_H-M   'P 1'
#
loop_
_entity.id
_entity.type
_entity.pdbx_description
1 polymer ?
#
loop_
_entity_poly.entity_id
_entity_poly.type
_entity_poly.pdbx_seq_one_letter_code
_entity_poly.pdbx_strand_id
1 'polypeptide(L)' 'MTANQIYILIWSLLGVIMGSYFVINRKKISEGVVSRRRRPIGPVGRAVQSPIGQGIGGAIFVLGGIGAAIAVLTGAIR' A
#
# COMPACT_ATOMS: atom_id res chain seq x y z
N MET A 1 10.99 -24.00 3.48
CA MET A 1 10.15 -22.80 3.58
C MET A 1 8.77 -23.24 4.03
N THR A 2 8.24 -22.68 5.13
CA THR A 2 6.92 -23.05 5.67
C THR A 2 5.79 -22.44 4.85
N ALA A 3 4.56 -22.96 4.99
CA ALA A 3 3.39 -22.38 4.33
C ALA A 3 3.20 -20.90 4.72
N ASN A 4 3.41 -20.55 5.99
CA ASN A 4 3.35 -19.17 6.48
C ASN A 4 4.39 -18.27 5.81
N GLN A 5 5.63 -18.74 5.65
CA GLN A 5 6.67 -17.99 4.92
C GLN A 5 6.27 -17.73 3.46
N ILE A 6 5.66 -18.72 2.79
CA ILE A 6 5.15 -18.54 1.42
C ILE A 6 4.05 -17.47 1.38
N TYR A 7 3.07 -17.54 2.30
CA TYR A 7 2.01 -16.53 2.39
C TYR A 7 2.57 -15.13 2.62
N ILE A 8 3.53 -14.99 3.55
CA ILE A 8 4.16 -13.70 3.84
C ILE A 8 4.85 -13.15 2.59
N LEU A 9 5.59 -13.96 1.83
CA LEU A 9 6.24 -13.49 0.59
C LEU A 9 5.24 -13.05 -0.47
N ILE A 10 4.14 -13.78 -0.66
CA ILE A 10 3.09 -13.41 -1.61
C ILE A 10 2.47 -12.07 -1.21
N TRP A 11 2.08 -11.91 0.07
CA TRP A 11 1.51 -10.66 0.57
C TRP A 11 2.50 -9.51 0.56
N SER A 12 3.79 -9.80 0.80
CA SER A 12 4.87 -8.82 0.69
C SER A 12 4.97 -8.28 -0.74
N LEU A 13 4.96 -9.16 -1.74
CA LEU A 13 4.99 -8.78 -3.15
C LEU A 13 3.77 -7.94 -3.53
N LEU A 14 2.57 -8.37 -3.13
CA LEU A 14 1.34 -7.60 -3.35
C LEU A 14 1.39 -6.22 -2.67
N GLY A 15 1.94 -6.15 -1.45
CA GLY A 15 2.15 -4.91 -0.73
C GLY A 15 3.07 -3.95 -1.47
N VAL A 16 4.19 -4.44 -2.01
CA VAL A 16 5.10 -3.62 -2.83
C VAL A 16 4.44 -3.13 -4.11
N ILE A 17 3.75 -4.00 -4.84
CA ILE A 17 3.07 -3.64 -6.10
C ILE A 17 1.99 -2.59 -5.81
N MET A 18 1.11 -2.86 -4.85
CA MET A 18 -0.01 -1.99 -4.52
C MET A 18 0.49 -0.65 -3.95
N GLY A 19 1.45 -0.69 -3.02
CA GLY A 19 2.05 0.51 -2.44
C GLY A 19 2.72 1.38 -3.50
N SER A 20 3.48 0.77 -4.41
CA SER A 20 4.12 1.48 -5.53
C SER A 20 3.09 2.12 -6.46
N TYR A 21 1.99 1.40 -6.75
CA TYR A 21 0.89 1.94 -7.55
C TYR A 21 0.29 3.20 -6.90
N PHE A 22 0.04 3.18 -5.59
CA PHE A 22 -0.46 4.35 -4.86
C PHE A 22 0.53 5.50 -4.88
N VAL A 23 1.82 5.25 -4.65
CA VAL A 23 2.85 6.29 -4.70
C VAL A 23 2.91 6.93 -6.08
N ILE A 24 2.97 6.13 -7.16
CA ILE A 24 3.13 6.63 -8.53
C ILE A 24 1.87 7.37 -8.99
N ASN A 25 0.70 6.80 -8.73
CA ASN A 25 -0.57 7.29 -9.29
C ASN A 25 -1.34 8.23 -8.35
N ARG A 26 -0.78 8.61 -7.20
CA ARG A 26 -1.42 9.45 -6.16
C ARG A 26 -2.16 10.68 -6.68
N LYS A 27 -1.58 11.39 -7.67
CA LYS A 27 -2.22 12.57 -8.26
C LYS A 27 -3.46 12.19 -9.06
N LYS A 28 -3.34 11.22 -9.97
CA LYS A 28 -4.45 10.72 -10.79
C LYS A 28 -5.59 10.15 -9.96
N ILE A 29 -5.27 9.40 -8.91
CA ILE A 29 -6.27 8.83 -7.99
C ILE A 29 -6.98 9.95 -7.24
N SER A 30 -6.24 10.90 -6.65
CA SER A 30 -6.83 12.04 -5.94
C SER A 30 -7.70 12.91 -6.84
N GLU A 31 -7.26 13.23 -8.06
CA GLU A 31 -8.02 14.00 -9.05
C GLU A 31 -9.26 13.23 -9.54
N GLY A 32 -9.14 11.91 -9.73
CA GLY A 32 -10.25 11.01 -10.04
C GLY A 32 -11.32 10.99 -8.95
N VAL A 33 -10.91 11.03 -7.68
CA VAL A 33 -11.84 11.12 -6.54
C VAL A 33 -12.53 12.49 -6.49
N VAL A 34 -11.80 13.58 -6.70
CA VAL A 34 -12.38 14.94 -6.71
C VAL A 34 -13.35 15.13 -7.87
N SER A 35 -13.01 14.67 -9.07
CA SER A 35 -13.87 14.76 -10.26
C SER A 35 -15.10 13.86 -10.20
N ARG A 36 -15.03 12.71 -9.51
CA ARG A 36 -16.16 11.78 -9.33
C ARG A 36 -16.98 12.03 -8.07
N ARG A 37 -16.63 13.04 -7.25
CA ARG A 37 -17.42 13.44 -6.08
C ARG A 37 -18.76 14.03 -6.51
N ARG A 38 -19.76 13.17 -6.73
CA ARG A 38 -21.18 13.52 -6.74
C ARG A 38 -21.85 13.33 -5.37
N ARG A 39 -21.22 12.58 -4.44
CA ARG A 39 -21.69 12.33 -3.07
C ARG A 39 -20.53 12.22 -2.08
N PRO A 40 -20.69 12.63 -0.81
CA PRO A 40 -19.67 12.47 0.21
C PRO A 40 -19.45 10.97 0.50
N ILE A 41 -18.25 10.47 0.18
CA ILE A 41 -17.85 9.07 0.42
C ILE A 41 -17.44 8.93 1.89
N GLY A 42 -18.43 8.78 2.78
CA GLY A 42 -18.25 8.34 4.17
C GLY A 42 -17.26 9.16 5.02
N PRO A 43 -16.89 8.63 6.20
CA PRO A 43 -16.01 9.32 7.17
C PRO A 43 -14.53 9.29 6.78
N VAL A 44 -14.17 8.82 5.57
CA VAL A 44 -12.77 8.74 5.13
C VAL A 44 -12.25 10.17 4.96
N GLY A 45 -11.50 10.64 5.95
CA GLY A 45 -11.05 12.03 6.06
C GLY A 45 -10.31 12.51 4.81
N ARG A 46 -10.44 13.81 4.51
CA ARG A 46 -9.77 14.47 3.36
C ARG A 46 -8.26 14.18 3.30
N ALA A 47 -7.63 13.98 4.46
CA ALA A 47 -6.22 13.63 4.56
C ALA A 47 -5.86 12.33 3.82
N VAL A 48 -6.66 11.27 3.96
CA VAL A 48 -6.41 9.95 3.32
C VAL A 48 -6.67 10.01 1.81
N GLN A 49 -7.57 10.90 1.38
CA GLN A 49 -7.89 11.10 -0.04
C GLN A 49 -6.91 12.05 -0.75
N SER A 50 -6.05 12.74 -0.01
CA SER A 50 -5.05 13.64 -0.59
C SER A 50 -3.92 12.88 -1.29
N PRO A 51 -3.25 13.47 -2.28
CA PRO A 51 -2.09 12.83 -2.92
C PRO A 51 -0.99 12.52 -1.91
N ILE A 52 -0.85 13.35 -0.88
CA ILE A 52 0.14 13.18 0.19
C ILE A 52 -0.22 11.96 1.04
N GLY A 53 -1.48 11.86 1.51
CA GLY A 53 -1.94 10.73 2.31
C GLY A 53 -1.83 9.40 1.57
N GLN A 54 -2.15 9.38 0.27
CA GLN A 54 -1.96 8.20 -0.58
C GLN A 54 -0.48 7.86 -0.79
N GLY A 55 0.38 8.87 -0.93
CA GLY A 55 1.83 8.68 -1.01
C GLY A 55 2.40 8.06 0.26
N ILE A 56 2.01 8.56 1.43
CA ILE A 56 2.44 8.01 2.74
C ILE A 56 1.92 6.58 2.91
N GLY A 57 0.64 6.34 2.67
CA GLY A 57 0.06 5.00 2.75
C GLY A 57 0.75 4.03 1.81
N GLY A 58 0.94 4.41 0.55
CA GLY A 58 1.65 3.60 -0.43
C GLY A 58 3.10 3.30 -0.02
N ALA A 59 3.82 4.28 0.52
CA ALA A 59 5.19 4.09 1.01
C ALA A 59 5.25 3.11 2.18
N ILE A 60 4.30 3.17 3.12
CA ILE A 60 4.20 2.21 4.23
C ILE A 60 3.99 0.78 3.69
N PHE A 61 3.13 0.60 2.69
CA PHE A 61 2.92 -0.70 2.04
C PHE A 61 4.18 -1.22 1.35
N VAL A 62 4.93 -0.36 0.65
CA VAL A 62 6.21 -0.73 0.02
C VAL A 62 7.22 -1.15 1.07
N LEU A 63 7.45 -0.32 2.09
CA LEU A 63 8.44 -0.59 3.13
C LEU A 63 8.08 -1.83 3.95
N GLY A 64 6.80 -1.98 4.29
CA GLY A 64 6.28 -3.17 4.98
C GLY A 64 6.47 -4.44 4.16
N GLY A 65 6.16 -4.39 2.85
CA GLY A 65 6.37 -5.53 1.95
C GLY A 65 7.85 -5.90 1.79
N ILE A 66 8.72 -4.92 1.56
CA ILE A 66 10.18 -5.16 1.47
C ILE A 66 10.71 -5.72 2.79
N GLY A 67 10.35 -5.09 3.92
CA GLY A 67 10.79 -5.51 5.24
C GLY A 67 10.34 -6.93 5.59
N ALA A 68 9.08 -7.27 5.31
CA ALA A 68 8.55 -8.62 5.54
C ALA A 68 9.24 -9.66 4.65
N ALA A 69 9.49 -9.35 3.37
CA ALA A 69 10.24 -10.23 2.49
C ALA A 69 11.67 -10.48 3.00
N ILE A 70 12.38 -9.43 3.39
CA ILE A 70 13.73 -9.54 3.98
C ILE A 70 13.69 -10.38 5.26
N ALA A 71 12.72 -10.17 6.14
CA ALA A 71 12.60 -10.90 7.39
C ALA A 71 12.39 -12.40 7.19
N VAL A 72 11.63 -12.81 6.17
CA VAL A 72 11.48 -14.24 5.80
C VAL A 72 12.79 -14.78 5.21
N LEU A 73 13.41 -14.07 4.27
CA LEU A 73 14.61 -14.53 3.57
C LEU A 73 15.85 -14.62 4.48
N THR A 74 15.91 -13.79 5.52
CA THR A 74 16.98 -13.79 6.53
C THR A 74 16.71 -14.76 7.69
N GLY A 75 15.55 -15.43 7.72
CA GLY A 75 15.17 -16.35 8.79
C GLY A 75 14.77 -15.67 10.10
N ALA A 76 14.57 -14.35 10.10
CA ALA A 76 14.01 -13.61 11.24
C ALA A 76 12.56 -14.00 11.52
N ILE A 77 11.83 -14.46 10.50
CA ILE A 77 10.49 -15.08 10.61
C ILE A 77 10.58 -16.55 10.17
N ARG A 78 10.15 -17.47 11.03
CA ARG A 78 10.18 -18.92 10.82
C ARG A 78 8.79 -19.46 10.43
#